data_AF-A0A661UU83-F1
#
_entry.id   AF-A0A661UU83-F1
#
_cell.length_a   1.000
_cell.length_b   1.000
_cell.length_c   1.000
_cell.angle_alpha   90.00
_cell.angle_beta   90.00
_cell.angle_gamma   90.00
#
_symmetry.space_group_name_H-M   'P 1'
#
loop_
_entity.id
_entity.type
_entity.pdbx_description
1 polymer ?
#
loop_
_entity_poly.entity_id
_entity_poly.type
_entity_poly.pdbx_seq_one_letter_code
_entity_poly.pdbx_strand_id
1 'polypeptide(L)'
;MNDFEKQWLYKLKISLKNIGKSSLFENFSLSHQETINWSNLLMETLNQELTEEKVISVMCGCACLAPKDYLKILRDEYAKTKDLKYVHQLLQQYFEKSITKYKNLNEDQLKYIIEHEMGMAGKLDGNTITAVKIPKDFHEYFQAEDPAKKRYLYCHCPRIREALKTDKKPLDKNYCYCGAGFYKDIWEFILQREVKVKLVESLIQGNEFCKIAISI
;
A
#
# COMPACT_ATOMS: atom_id res chain seq x y z
N MET A 1 -7.17 2.25 21.93
CA MET A 1 -7.00 1.98 20.49
C MET A 1 -7.15 3.27 19.70
N ASN A 2 -6.14 3.67 18.89
CA ASN A 2 -6.25 4.83 18.01
C ASN A 2 -7.23 4.54 16.82
N ASP A 3 -7.63 5.57 16.07
CA ASP A 3 -8.61 5.44 14.98
C ASP A 3 -8.13 4.51 13.86
N PHE A 4 -6.84 4.59 13.49
CA PHE A 4 -6.23 3.68 12.52
C PHE A 4 -6.39 2.21 12.92
N GLU A 5 -6.04 1.86 14.16
CA GLU A 5 -6.09 0.50 14.67
C GLU A 5 -7.53 -0.06 14.65
N LYS A 6 -8.53 0.75 15.03
CA LYS A 6 -9.94 0.35 14.98
C LYS A 6 -10.38 0.03 13.56
N GLN A 7 -10.08 0.94 12.61
CA GLN A 7 -10.46 0.76 11.21
C GLN A 7 -9.74 -0.43 10.57
N TRP A 8 -8.46 -0.59 10.88
CA TRP A 8 -7.65 -1.68 10.33
C TRP A 8 -8.16 -3.04 10.83
N LEU A 9 -8.46 -3.18 12.13
CA LEU A 9 -9.02 -4.42 12.68
C LEU A 9 -10.42 -4.72 12.14
N TYR A 10 -11.25 -3.70 11.94
CA TYR A 10 -12.55 -3.86 11.29
C TYR A 10 -12.40 -4.41 9.86
N LYS A 11 -11.45 -3.87 9.08
CA LYS A 11 -11.15 -4.38 7.73
C LYS A 11 -10.59 -5.80 7.74
N LEU A 12 -9.73 -6.15 8.72
CA LEU A 12 -9.26 -7.52 8.90
C LEU A 12 -10.43 -8.47 9.13
N LYS A 13 -11.35 -8.11 10.04
CA LYS A 13 -12.55 -8.90 10.33
C LYS A 13 -13.41 -9.14 9.08
N ILE A 14 -13.64 -8.08 8.28
CA ILE A 14 -14.39 -8.20 7.02
C ILE A 14 -13.63 -9.09 6.03
N SER A 15 -12.33 -8.89 5.87
CA SER A 15 -11.52 -9.62 4.90
C SER A 15 -11.48 -11.12 5.20
N LEU A 16 -11.37 -11.49 6.49
CA LEU A 16 -11.48 -12.87 6.95
C LEU A 16 -12.88 -13.45 6.72
N LYS A 17 -13.93 -12.67 6.96
CA LYS A 17 -15.32 -13.07 6.69
C LYS A 17 -15.53 -13.37 5.21
N ASN A 18 -15.01 -12.53 4.32
CA ASN A 18 -15.17 -12.67 2.86
C ASN A 18 -14.56 -13.97 2.31
N ILE A 19 -13.55 -14.53 2.99
CA ILE A 19 -12.93 -15.81 2.61
C ILE A 19 -13.45 -17.00 3.45
N GLY A 20 -14.52 -16.81 4.23
CA GLY A 20 -15.13 -17.86 5.05
C GLY A 20 -14.32 -18.25 6.29
N LYS A 21 -13.44 -17.37 6.79
CA LYS A 21 -12.50 -17.63 7.90
C LYS A 21 -12.70 -16.68 9.08
N SER A 22 -13.94 -16.28 9.35
CA SER A 22 -14.31 -15.35 10.43
C SER A 22 -13.78 -15.76 11.81
N SER A 23 -13.74 -17.07 12.10
CA SER A 23 -13.28 -17.60 13.39
C SER A 23 -11.81 -17.29 13.69
N LEU A 24 -10.96 -17.10 12.67
CA LEU A 24 -9.57 -16.71 12.87
C LEU A 24 -9.46 -15.35 13.58
N PHE A 25 -10.45 -14.47 13.44
CA PHE A 25 -10.44 -13.18 14.11
C PHE A 25 -10.50 -13.30 15.64
N GLU A 26 -11.12 -14.36 16.17
CA GLU A 26 -11.27 -14.58 17.61
C GLU A 26 -9.93 -14.91 18.29
N ASN A 27 -8.99 -15.49 17.55
CA ASN A 27 -7.64 -15.83 18.03
C ASN A 27 -6.79 -14.58 18.30
N PHE A 28 -7.12 -13.45 17.67
CA PHE A 28 -6.38 -12.21 17.82
C PHE A 28 -7.01 -11.37 18.93
N SER A 29 -6.74 -11.76 20.19
CA SER A 29 -7.16 -10.96 21.35
C SER A 29 -6.54 -9.55 21.30
N LEU A 30 -7.26 -8.57 21.83
CA LEU A 30 -6.91 -7.13 21.83
C LEU A 30 -5.75 -6.79 22.79
N SER A 31 -4.63 -7.51 22.71
CA SER A 31 -3.41 -7.15 23.44
C SER A 31 -2.72 -5.99 22.74
N HIS A 32 -2.96 -4.78 23.24
CA HIS A 32 -2.47 -3.52 22.67
C HIS A 32 -1.01 -3.20 23.01
N GLN A 33 -0.39 -3.94 23.93
CA GLN A 33 0.89 -3.54 24.51
C GLN A 33 2.08 -3.78 23.57
N GLU A 34 1.95 -4.64 22.55
CA GLU A 34 3.07 -4.98 21.64
C GLU A 34 2.59 -5.17 20.19
N THR A 35 2.33 -4.06 19.49
CA THR A 35 1.75 -4.04 18.12
C THR A 35 2.52 -4.88 17.09
N ILE A 36 3.84 -4.99 17.24
CA ILE A 36 4.68 -5.83 16.36
C ILE A 36 4.56 -7.30 16.68
N ASN A 37 4.59 -7.70 17.96
CA ASN A 37 4.41 -9.09 18.35
C ASN A 37 3.01 -9.59 17.95
N TRP A 38 2.01 -8.74 18.11
CA TRP A 38 0.66 -9.00 17.61
C TRP A 38 0.63 -9.18 16.09
N SER A 39 1.33 -8.31 15.34
CA SER A 39 1.38 -8.41 13.87
C SER A 39 2.12 -9.67 13.40
N ASN A 40 3.18 -10.09 14.10
CA ASN A 40 3.89 -11.34 13.85
C ASN A 40 2.97 -12.55 14.09
N LEU A 41 2.31 -12.62 15.26
CA LEU A 41 1.37 -13.69 15.58
C LEU A 41 0.23 -13.78 14.55
N LEU A 42 -0.29 -12.63 14.11
CA LEU A 42 -1.26 -12.57 13.04
C LEU A 42 -0.72 -13.24 11.77
N MET A 43 0.46 -12.81 11.29
CA MET A 43 1.02 -13.35 10.05
C MET A 43 1.35 -14.83 10.16
N GLU A 44 1.92 -15.27 11.29
CA GLU A 44 2.19 -16.68 11.58
C GLU A 44 0.90 -17.51 11.50
N THR A 45 -0.18 -17.06 12.15
CA THR A 45 -1.47 -17.73 12.13
C THR A 45 -2.06 -17.77 10.72
N LEU A 46 -2.04 -16.64 10.00
CA LEU A 46 -2.58 -16.58 8.64
C LEU A 46 -1.81 -17.50 7.68
N ASN A 47 -0.48 -17.53 7.77
CA ASN A 47 0.36 -18.38 6.92
C ASN A 47 0.21 -19.87 7.23
N GLN A 48 -0.13 -20.24 8.48
CA GLN A 48 -0.43 -21.62 8.85
C GLN A 48 -1.81 -22.07 8.36
N GLU A 49 -2.80 -21.18 8.43
CA GLU A 49 -4.21 -21.52 8.22
C GLU A 49 -4.70 -21.29 6.78
N LEU A 50 -3.97 -20.50 5.98
CA LEU A 50 -4.38 -20.04 4.67
C LEU A 50 -3.28 -20.25 3.62
N THR A 51 -3.69 -20.39 2.36
CA THR A 51 -2.76 -20.30 1.23
C THR A 51 -2.21 -18.88 1.10
N GLU A 52 -1.02 -18.72 0.51
CA GLU A 52 -0.39 -17.40 0.30
C GLU A 52 -1.32 -16.44 -0.45
N GLU A 53 -2.05 -16.92 -1.45
CA GLU A 53 -3.05 -16.12 -2.18
C GLU A 53 -4.15 -15.56 -1.26
N LYS A 54 -4.65 -16.38 -0.33
CA LYS A 54 -5.66 -15.94 0.65
C LYS A 54 -5.07 -14.97 1.67
N VAL A 55 -3.82 -15.18 2.11
CA VAL A 55 -3.11 -14.22 2.97
C VAL A 55 -2.98 -12.88 2.26
N ILE A 56 -2.53 -12.87 1.01
CA ILE A 56 -2.42 -11.67 0.17
C ILE A 56 -3.77 -10.97 0.03
N SER A 57 -4.84 -11.72 -0.26
CA SER A 57 -6.19 -11.18 -0.37
C SER A 57 -6.66 -10.52 0.94
N VAL A 58 -6.45 -11.18 2.08
CA VAL A 58 -6.80 -10.65 3.40
C VAL A 58 -6.02 -9.37 3.68
N MET A 59 -4.71 -9.38 3.45
CA MET A 59 -3.86 -8.21 3.71
C MET A 59 -4.20 -7.04 2.78
N CYS A 60 -4.49 -7.29 1.49
CA CYS A 60 -4.98 -6.24 0.58
C CYS A 60 -6.29 -5.62 1.07
N GLY A 61 -7.21 -6.41 1.61
CA GLY A 61 -8.48 -5.92 2.17
C GLY A 61 -8.32 -5.02 3.39
N CYS A 62 -7.16 -5.07 4.07
CA CYS A 62 -6.82 -4.19 5.19
C CYS A 62 -6.29 -2.81 4.77
N ALA A 63 -6.16 -2.53 3.46
CA ALA A 63 -5.54 -1.31 2.96
C ALA A 63 -6.25 -0.02 3.39
N CYS A 64 -5.46 1.05 3.58
CA CYS A 64 -5.96 2.41 3.45
C CYS A 64 -6.30 2.65 1.97
N LEU A 65 -7.45 3.27 1.67
CA LEU A 65 -7.95 3.40 0.29
C LEU A 65 -7.80 4.84 -0.21
N ALA A 66 -7.63 5.00 -1.52
CA ALA A 66 -7.61 6.31 -2.15
C ALA A 66 -9.03 6.95 -2.16
N PRO A 67 -9.14 8.28 -2.06
CA PRO A 67 -10.41 8.97 -2.27
C PRO A 67 -11.02 8.63 -3.62
N LYS A 68 -12.32 8.31 -3.65
CA LYS A 68 -12.99 7.81 -4.86
C LYS A 68 -13.46 8.91 -5.82
N ASP A 69 -13.45 10.18 -5.41
CA ASP A 69 -14.07 11.25 -6.18
C ASP A 69 -13.43 11.42 -7.57
N TYR A 70 -12.10 11.46 -7.63
CA TYR A 70 -11.40 11.52 -8.92
C TYR A 70 -11.38 10.16 -9.63
N LEU A 71 -11.32 9.05 -8.89
CA LEU A 71 -11.34 7.72 -9.49
C LEU A 71 -12.66 7.41 -10.22
N LYS A 72 -13.78 8.02 -9.79
CA LYS A 72 -15.07 7.92 -10.51
C LYS A 72 -14.98 8.47 -11.92
N ILE A 73 -14.31 9.62 -12.08
CA ILE A 73 -14.09 10.23 -13.39
C ILE A 73 -13.28 9.28 -14.28
N LEU A 74 -12.18 8.74 -13.76
CA LEU A 74 -11.33 7.80 -14.50
C LEU A 74 -12.04 6.50 -14.87
N ARG A 75 -12.87 5.96 -13.96
CA ARG A 75 -13.71 4.79 -14.23
C ARG A 75 -14.67 5.06 -15.38
N ASP A 76 -15.34 6.20 -15.36
CA ASP A 76 -16.32 6.55 -16.39
C ASP A 76 -15.64 6.80 -17.74
N GLU A 77 -14.45 7.38 -17.74
CA GLU A 77 -13.62 7.53 -18.95
C GLU A 77 -13.14 6.17 -19.48
N TYR A 78 -12.70 5.26 -18.62
CA TYR A 78 -12.33 3.90 -19.05
C TYR A 78 -13.54 3.13 -19.58
N ALA A 79 -14.71 3.29 -18.97
CA ALA A 79 -15.94 2.63 -19.41
C ALA A 79 -16.31 3.01 -20.86
N LYS A 80 -16.11 4.27 -21.24
CA LYS A 80 -16.37 4.79 -22.60
C LYS A 80 -15.28 4.41 -23.59
N THR A 81 -14.02 4.58 -23.21
CA THR A 81 -12.89 4.51 -24.15
C THR A 81 -12.29 3.12 -24.26
N LYS A 82 -12.37 2.31 -23.19
CA LYS A 82 -11.60 1.08 -23.00
C LYS A 82 -10.08 1.25 -23.19
N ASP A 83 -9.60 2.48 -23.10
CA ASP A 83 -8.20 2.82 -23.33
C ASP A 83 -7.47 2.93 -21.99
N LEU A 84 -6.71 1.89 -21.67
CA LEU A 84 -5.89 1.82 -20.46
C LEU A 84 -4.82 2.92 -20.42
N LYS A 85 -4.20 3.23 -21.57
CA LYS A 85 -3.13 4.23 -21.64
C LYS A 85 -3.69 5.62 -21.38
N TYR A 86 -4.85 5.92 -21.95
CA TYR A 86 -5.53 7.19 -21.73
C TYR A 86 -5.88 7.42 -20.25
N VAL A 87 -6.54 6.45 -19.59
CA VAL A 87 -6.90 6.64 -18.17
C VAL A 87 -5.71 6.60 -17.23
N HIS A 88 -4.65 5.86 -17.58
CA HIS A 88 -3.37 5.93 -16.89
C HIS A 88 -2.74 7.32 -16.98
N GLN A 89 -2.71 7.94 -18.16
CA GLN A 89 -2.21 9.30 -18.35
C GLN A 89 -3.03 10.32 -17.54
N LEU A 90 -4.36 10.19 -17.50
CA LEU A 90 -5.21 11.04 -16.67
C LEU A 90 -4.89 10.90 -15.18
N LEU A 91 -4.68 9.66 -14.69
CA LEU A 91 -4.29 9.42 -13.30
C LEU A 91 -2.92 10.01 -12.97
N GLN A 92 -1.96 9.90 -13.88
CA GLN A 92 -0.62 10.49 -13.73
C GLN A 92 -0.72 12.02 -13.62
N GLN A 93 -1.44 12.67 -14.54
CA GLN A 93 -1.62 14.13 -14.53
C GLN A 93 -2.32 14.62 -13.25
N TYR A 94 -3.31 13.88 -12.76
CA TYR A 94 -3.97 14.17 -11.49
C TYR A 94 -3.00 14.06 -10.31
N PHE A 95 -2.20 12.99 -10.27
CA PHE A 95 -1.21 12.79 -9.23
C PHE A 95 -0.20 13.96 -9.19
N GLU A 96 0.40 14.31 -10.33
CA GLU A 96 1.39 15.39 -10.41
C GLU A 96 0.83 16.75 -9.97
N LYS A 97 -0.39 17.08 -10.40
CA LYS A 97 -1.07 18.32 -10.00
C LYS A 97 -1.42 18.32 -8.51
N SER A 98 -1.93 17.20 -7.99
CA SER A 98 -2.38 17.09 -6.61
C SER A 98 -1.22 17.05 -5.62
N ILE A 99 -0.14 16.31 -5.92
CA ILE A 99 0.99 16.15 -5.01
C ILE A 99 1.75 17.47 -4.81
N THR A 100 1.94 18.25 -5.88
CA THR A 100 2.61 19.55 -5.84
C THR A 100 1.89 20.50 -4.87
N LYS A 101 0.56 20.59 -4.97
CA LYS A 101 -0.26 21.44 -4.10
C LYS A 101 -0.37 20.89 -2.68
N TYR A 102 -0.59 19.59 -2.52
CA TYR A 102 -0.83 18.97 -1.22
C TYR A 102 0.43 18.92 -0.34
N LYS A 103 1.59 18.67 -0.94
CA LYS A 103 2.87 18.55 -0.23
C LYS A 103 3.74 19.80 -0.35
N ASN A 104 3.28 20.88 -0.97
CA ASN A 104 4.07 22.11 -1.16
C ASN A 104 5.50 21.82 -1.64
N LEU A 105 5.61 21.00 -2.69
CA LEU A 105 6.89 20.48 -3.17
C LEU A 105 7.70 21.57 -3.86
N ASN A 106 9.02 21.57 -3.62
CA ASN A 106 9.94 22.30 -4.47
C ASN A 106 10.26 21.51 -5.75
N GLU A 107 10.95 22.15 -6.70
CA GLU A 107 11.26 21.56 -8.00
C GLU A 107 12.13 20.29 -7.89
N ASP A 108 13.15 20.30 -7.03
CA ASP A 108 14.04 19.15 -6.83
C ASP A 108 13.30 17.92 -6.28
N GLN A 109 12.35 18.15 -5.36
CA GLN A 109 11.52 17.11 -4.78
C GLN A 109 10.56 16.51 -5.80
N LEU A 110 9.93 17.34 -6.64
CA LEU A 110 9.07 16.87 -7.73
C LEU A 110 9.89 16.08 -8.75
N LYS A 111 11.07 16.59 -9.12
CA LYS A 111 12.00 15.90 -10.00
C LYS A 111 12.38 14.52 -9.46
N TYR A 112 12.70 14.42 -8.17
CA TYR A 112 13.02 13.14 -7.53
C TYR A 112 11.86 12.13 -7.64
N ILE A 113 10.62 12.56 -7.39
CA ILE A 113 9.43 11.69 -7.54
C ILE A 113 9.33 11.13 -8.96
N ILE A 114 9.47 12.00 -9.96
CA ILE A 114 9.32 11.64 -11.37
C ILE A 114 10.44 10.68 -11.80
N GLU A 115 11.69 11.00 -11.46
CA GLU A 115 12.86 10.19 -11.81
C GLU A 115 12.81 8.78 -11.19
N HIS A 116 12.18 8.64 -10.02
CA HIS A 116 12.02 7.35 -9.33
C HIS A 116 10.65 6.69 -9.58
N GLU A 117 9.87 7.20 -10.54
CA GLU A 117 8.55 6.67 -10.92
C GLU A 117 7.59 6.52 -9.72
N MET A 118 7.70 7.41 -8.74
CA MET A 118 6.92 7.36 -7.51
C MET A 118 5.53 7.95 -7.72
N GLY A 119 4.52 7.29 -7.15
CA GLY A 119 3.16 7.83 -7.16
C GLY A 119 2.09 6.78 -7.26
N MET A 120 0.84 7.26 -7.29
CA MET A 120 -0.34 6.39 -7.33
C MET A 120 -0.61 5.79 -8.72
N ALA A 121 -0.19 6.47 -9.79
CA ALA A 121 -0.39 6.01 -11.16
C ALA A 121 0.61 4.91 -11.57
N GLY A 122 1.85 4.98 -11.07
CA GLY A 122 2.94 4.09 -11.46
C GLY A 122 3.33 4.21 -12.94
N LYS A 123 4.31 3.43 -13.35
CA LYS A 123 4.71 3.29 -14.77
C LYS A 123 3.88 2.20 -15.44
N LEU A 124 3.22 2.51 -16.55
CA LEU A 124 2.53 1.52 -17.39
C LEU A 124 3.49 0.95 -18.43
N ASP A 125 3.62 -0.38 -18.47
CA ASP A 125 4.33 -1.14 -19.50
C ASP A 125 3.48 -2.34 -19.95
N GLY A 126 3.02 -2.29 -21.21
CA GLY A 126 2.03 -3.23 -21.73
C GLY A 126 0.74 -3.24 -20.88
N ASN A 127 0.49 -4.36 -20.19
CA ASN A 127 -0.64 -4.54 -19.26
C ASN A 127 -0.19 -4.61 -17.79
N THR A 128 1.02 -4.18 -17.47
CA THR A 128 1.53 -4.14 -16.11
C THR A 128 1.80 -2.72 -15.69
N ILE A 129 1.37 -2.37 -14.49
CA ILE A 129 1.67 -1.09 -13.86
C ILE A 129 2.63 -1.35 -12.71
N THR A 130 3.78 -0.68 -12.70
CA THR A 130 4.73 -0.75 -11.59
C THR A 130 4.65 0.55 -10.81
N ALA A 131 4.14 0.51 -9.59
CA ALA A 131 4.02 1.67 -8.73
C ALA A 131 5.09 1.65 -7.63
N VAL A 132 5.80 2.76 -7.50
CA VAL A 132 6.74 3.01 -6.40
C VAL A 132 6.05 3.91 -5.37
N LYS A 133 6.10 3.52 -4.08
CA LYS A 133 5.49 4.35 -3.04
C LYS A 133 6.27 5.65 -2.83
N ILE A 134 5.53 6.73 -2.57
CA ILE A 134 6.11 7.99 -2.07
C ILE A 134 6.39 7.89 -0.56
N PRO A 135 7.37 8.64 -0.03
CA PRO A 135 7.56 8.77 1.41
C PRO A 135 6.31 9.31 2.13
N LYS A 136 6.04 8.83 3.35
CA LYS A 136 4.95 9.33 4.20
C LYS A 136 5.21 10.76 4.65
N ASP A 137 6.34 10.94 5.32
CA ASP A 137 6.81 12.20 5.93
C ASP A 137 7.84 12.82 4.98
N PHE A 138 7.28 13.41 3.93
CA PHE A 138 7.99 13.69 2.69
C PHE A 138 9.13 14.70 2.87
N HIS A 139 8.90 15.86 3.50
CA HIS A 139 9.95 16.87 3.65
C HIS A 139 11.08 16.39 4.55
N GLU A 140 10.74 15.75 5.67
CA GLU A 140 11.69 15.20 6.62
C GLU A 140 12.52 14.08 5.99
N TYR A 141 11.94 13.29 5.07
CA TYR A 141 12.65 12.23 4.37
C TYR A 141 13.82 12.78 3.53
N PHE A 142 13.64 13.94 2.86
CA PHE A 142 14.71 14.58 2.09
C PHE A 142 15.77 15.26 2.95
N GLN A 143 15.43 15.62 4.20
CA GLN A 143 16.38 16.22 5.15
C GLN A 143 17.14 15.17 5.98
N ALA A 144 16.72 13.90 5.94
CA ALA A 144 17.32 12.84 6.73
C ALA A 144 18.54 12.23 6.01
N GLU A 145 19.67 12.20 6.70
CA GLU A 145 20.90 11.52 6.25
C GLU A 145 20.97 10.07 6.76
N ASP A 146 20.51 9.83 7.98
CA ASP A 146 20.50 8.49 8.60
C ASP A 146 19.56 7.52 7.84
N PRO A 147 20.07 6.39 7.32
CA PRO A 147 19.26 5.41 6.60
C PRO A 147 18.10 4.84 7.43
N ALA A 148 18.26 4.64 8.75
CA ALA A 148 17.18 4.13 9.59
C ALA A 148 16.04 5.15 9.72
N LYS A 149 16.38 6.43 9.93
CA LYS A 149 15.44 7.55 9.90
C LYS A 149 14.74 7.69 8.53
N LYS A 150 15.45 7.53 7.40
CA LYS A 150 14.82 7.56 6.07
C LYS A 150 13.77 6.45 5.91
N ARG A 151 14.08 5.20 6.31
CA ARG A 151 13.12 4.09 6.28
C ARG A 151 11.89 4.36 7.14
N TYR A 152 12.10 4.95 8.32
CA TYR A 152 11.01 5.38 9.21
C TYR A 152 10.06 6.39 8.55
N LEU A 153 10.62 7.44 7.96
CA LEU A 153 9.89 8.54 7.33
C LEU A 153 9.22 8.12 6.01
N TYR A 154 9.74 7.07 5.37
CA TYR A 154 9.15 6.51 4.15
C TYR A 154 7.88 5.71 4.44
N CYS A 155 7.89 4.86 5.47
CA CYS A 155 6.82 3.88 5.67
C CYS A 155 5.50 4.52 6.14
N HIS A 156 4.42 4.23 5.41
CA HIS A 156 3.07 4.74 5.74
C HIS A 156 2.40 4.00 6.90
N CYS A 157 2.81 2.77 7.21
CA CYS A 157 2.15 1.96 8.23
C CYS A 157 2.70 2.28 9.62
N PRO A 158 1.85 2.75 10.56
CA PRO A 158 2.30 3.08 11.91
C PRO A 158 2.82 1.87 12.69
N ARG A 159 2.36 0.64 12.36
CA ARG A 159 2.87 -0.59 12.98
C ARG A 159 4.29 -0.89 12.53
N ILE A 160 4.57 -0.75 11.24
CA ILE A 160 5.85 -1.16 10.64
C ILE A 160 6.95 -0.16 10.89
N ARG A 161 6.65 1.14 10.81
CA ARG A 161 7.69 2.17 10.91
C ARG A 161 8.48 2.07 12.22
N GLU A 162 7.84 1.77 13.34
CA GLU A 162 8.56 1.62 14.62
C GLU A 162 9.45 0.36 14.62
N ALA A 163 9.03 -0.75 14.00
CA ALA A 163 9.89 -1.92 13.81
C ALA A 163 11.10 -1.61 12.93
N LEU A 164 10.96 -0.76 11.90
CA LEU A 164 12.07 -0.37 11.01
C LEU A 164 13.18 0.41 11.73
N LYS A 165 12.94 0.92 12.96
CA LYS A 165 13.97 1.54 13.80
C LYS A 165 14.86 0.52 14.53
N THR A 166 14.44 -0.74 14.59
CA THR A 166 15.13 -1.78 15.35
C THR A 166 15.57 -2.90 14.42
N ASP A 167 16.74 -3.49 14.64
CA ASP A 167 17.18 -4.69 13.91
C ASP A 167 16.47 -5.98 14.39
N LYS A 168 15.35 -5.85 15.13
CA LYS A 168 14.62 -7.00 15.67
C LYS A 168 13.71 -7.62 14.61
N LYS A 169 13.58 -8.95 14.70
CA LYS A 169 12.95 -9.91 13.75
C LYS A 169 12.02 -9.28 12.70
N PRO A 170 12.31 -9.49 11.39
CA PRO A 170 11.49 -8.94 10.33
C PRO A 170 10.08 -9.52 10.40
N LEU A 171 9.09 -8.62 10.28
CA LEU A 171 7.71 -9.03 10.03
C LEU A 171 7.63 -9.73 8.66
N ASP A 172 6.74 -10.70 8.55
CA ASP A 172 6.47 -11.37 7.27
C ASP A 172 6.20 -10.35 6.15
N LYS A 173 6.87 -10.53 5.00
CA LYS A 173 6.73 -9.66 3.82
C LYS A 173 5.27 -9.50 3.38
N ASN A 174 4.46 -10.53 3.58
CA ASN A 174 3.07 -10.57 3.15
C ASN A 174 2.23 -9.55 3.92
N TYR A 175 2.67 -9.10 5.09
CA TYR A 175 2.02 -8.00 5.79
C TYR A 175 1.97 -6.72 4.93
N CYS A 176 3.02 -6.45 4.15
CA CYS A 176 3.09 -5.28 3.28
C CYS A 176 2.13 -5.32 2.09
N TYR A 177 1.41 -6.44 1.83
CA TYR A 177 0.30 -6.43 0.89
C TYR A 177 -0.87 -5.55 1.34
N CYS A 178 -0.94 -5.15 2.62
CA CYS A 178 -1.79 -4.05 3.05
C CYS A 178 -1.48 -2.74 2.30
N GLY A 179 -0.21 -2.51 1.95
CA GLY A 179 0.19 -1.39 1.09
C GLY A 179 -0.10 -1.63 -0.38
N ALA A 180 -0.02 -2.86 -0.86
CA ALA A 180 -0.36 -3.23 -2.24
C ALA A 180 -1.87 -3.11 -2.51
N GLY A 181 -2.71 -3.37 -1.50
CA GLY A 181 -4.17 -3.22 -1.58
C GLY A 181 -4.63 -1.81 -1.93
N PHE A 182 -3.86 -0.77 -1.58
CA PHE A 182 -4.13 0.61 -2.02
C PHE A 182 -4.13 0.73 -3.56
N TYR A 183 -3.13 0.13 -4.21
CA TYR A 183 -3.00 0.15 -5.66
C TYR A 183 -3.98 -0.80 -6.34
N LYS A 184 -4.21 -1.98 -5.75
CA LYS A 184 -5.25 -2.91 -6.19
C LYS A 184 -6.61 -2.20 -6.25
N ASP A 185 -7.00 -1.56 -5.16
CA ASP A 185 -8.28 -0.83 -5.03
C ASP A 185 -8.42 0.31 -6.05
N ILE A 186 -7.35 1.03 -6.37
CA ILE A 186 -7.40 2.08 -7.42
C ILE A 186 -7.75 1.46 -8.77
N TRP A 187 -7.03 0.43 -9.19
CA TRP A 187 -7.17 -0.13 -10.53
C TRP A 187 -8.42 -1.00 -10.68
N GLU A 188 -8.82 -1.76 -9.66
CA GLU A 188 -10.11 -2.48 -9.68
C GLU A 188 -11.29 -1.51 -9.76
N PHE A 189 -11.18 -0.36 -9.06
CA PHE A 189 -12.21 0.66 -9.13
C PHE A 189 -12.28 1.32 -10.51
N ILE A 190 -11.16 1.65 -11.14
CA ILE A 190 -11.15 2.24 -12.49
C ILE A 190 -11.66 1.24 -13.52
N LEU A 191 -11.19 -0.01 -13.46
CA LEU A 191 -11.41 -1.00 -14.50
C LEU A 191 -12.68 -1.82 -14.34
N GLN A 192 -13.29 -1.78 -13.15
CA GLN A 192 -14.49 -2.56 -12.78
C GLN A 192 -14.29 -4.08 -12.96
N ARG A 193 -13.07 -4.56 -12.70
CA ARG A 193 -12.70 -5.99 -12.72
C ARG A 193 -11.52 -6.23 -11.79
N GLU A 194 -11.31 -7.49 -11.44
CA GLU A 194 -10.18 -7.85 -10.59
C GLU A 194 -8.83 -7.64 -11.28
N VAL A 195 -7.84 -7.21 -10.49
CA VAL A 195 -6.43 -7.11 -10.90
C VAL A 195 -5.54 -7.90 -9.94
N LYS A 196 -4.37 -8.35 -10.40
CA LYS A 196 -3.40 -9.04 -9.54
C LYS A 196 -2.34 -8.06 -9.09
N VAL A 197 -1.93 -8.16 -7.82
CA VAL A 197 -0.82 -7.37 -7.28
C VAL A 197 0.29 -8.26 -6.77
N LYS A 198 1.53 -7.81 -6.95
CA LYS A 198 2.73 -8.46 -6.45
C LYS A 198 3.62 -7.43 -5.77
N LEU A 199 4.03 -7.72 -4.54
CA LEU A 199 5.07 -6.96 -3.86
C LEU A 199 6.43 -7.34 -4.50
N VAL A 200 7.06 -6.38 -5.17
CA VAL A 200 8.33 -6.59 -5.90
C VAL A 200 9.51 -6.23 -5.01
N GLU A 201 9.43 -5.09 -4.33
CA GLU A 201 10.43 -4.62 -3.37
C GLU A 201 9.71 -4.11 -2.13
N SER A 202 10.34 -4.24 -0.97
CA SER A 202 9.83 -3.68 0.28
C SER A 202 10.92 -3.31 1.27
N LEU A 203 10.68 -2.25 2.05
CA LEU A 203 11.60 -1.84 3.11
C LEU A 203 11.86 -2.94 4.14
N ILE A 204 10.85 -3.77 4.44
CA ILE A 204 10.98 -4.86 5.42
C ILE A 204 11.84 -6.02 4.90
N GLN A 205 12.11 -6.06 3.60
CA GLN A 205 13.07 -6.98 2.98
C GLN A 205 14.44 -6.33 2.73
N GLY A 206 14.65 -5.11 3.24
CA GLY A 206 15.92 -4.38 3.10
C GLY A 206 16.07 -3.58 1.80
N ASN A 207 15.03 -3.51 0.96
CA ASN A 207 15.07 -2.65 -0.23
C ASN A 207 15.00 -1.17 0.16
N GLU A 208 15.45 -0.30 -0.75
CA GLU A 208 15.37 1.15 -0.59
C GLU A 208 13.95 1.69 -0.75
N PHE A 209 13.16 1.07 -1.64
CA PHE A 209 11.79 1.47 -1.95
C PHE A 209 10.80 0.32 -1.83
N CYS A 210 9.52 0.66 -1.73
CA CYS A 210 8.45 -0.31 -1.89
C CYS A 210 7.88 -0.22 -3.31
N LYS A 211 8.05 -1.29 -4.10
CA LYS A 211 7.55 -1.40 -5.47
C LYS A 211 6.46 -2.46 -5.56
N ILE A 212 5.34 -2.12 -6.20
CA ILE A 212 4.20 -3.01 -6.40
C ILE A 212 3.93 -3.12 -7.89
N ALA A 213 3.91 -4.35 -8.42
CA ALA A 213 3.44 -4.62 -9.76
C ALA A 213 1.93 -4.92 -9.71
N ILE A 214 1.17 -4.29 -10.60
CA ILE A 214 -0.26 -4.49 -10.80
C ILE A 214 -0.44 -5.04 -12.22
N SER A 215 -0.88 -6.29 -12.34
CA SER A 215 -1.24 -6.89 -13.62
C SER A 215 -2.71 -6.62 -13.89
N ILE A 216 -2.95 -5.83 -14.94
CA ILE A 216 -4.26 -5.32 -15.36
C ILE A 216 -5.04 -6.41 -16.05
#